data_AF-A0A246PIL9-F1
#
_entry.id   AF-A0A246PIL9-F1
#
_cell.length_a   1.000
_cell.length_b   1.000
_cell.length_c   1.000
_cell.angle_alpha   90.00
_cell.angle_beta   90.00
_cell.angle_gamma   90.00
#
_symmetry.space_group_name_H-M   'P 1'
#
loop_
_entity.id
_entity.type
_entity.pdbx_description
1 polymer ?
#
loop_
_entity_poly.entity_id
_entity_poly.type
_entity_poly.pdbx_seq_one_letter_code
_entity_poly.pdbx_strand_id
1 'polypeptide(L)'
;MTSSLCYLPFNLIWGDGLSKTEKRQIRIRILNIQDEHCKGCKTVPKSVGNNYVLARWCSENCGIGEKLKTLGESLLEGRTEYMAEQKNWDQICATAEKLRASDEKKWTWGKIGAEFGVTEGNLYYHVAKRREANTAPDKCVGASKNPQNTKPSLQPQNVEKTIYEPLDFKVIEEDYLKKVTEFDSGWKVQLTELIDEKNTLQKELREVSKLYEDLKKANDILAKEHIAETKLRLEAEDALKLMQDQLQSRDEDYNTVLNEFNAITEKNHELEHDLRKMHIQVGAANETAEMERKHRIELQGKTQALGMALKVVL
;
A
#
# COMPACT_ATOMS: atom_id res chain seq x y z
N MET A 1 -24.99 31.59 1.87
CA MET A 1 -23.71 31.44 1.14
C MET A 1 -23.45 29.97 0.97
N THR A 2 -23.66 29.42 -0.23
CA THR A 2 -23.64 27.98 -0.51
C THR A 2 -22.49 27.64 -1.45
N SER A 3 -21.39 27.14 -0.88
CA SER A 3 -20.19 26.73 -1.61
C SER A 3 -20.39 25.36 -2.25
N SER A 4 -21.24 25.28 -3.28
CA SER A 4 -21.37 24.08 -4.11
C SER A 4 -20.12 23.95 -4.99
N LEU A 5 -19.14 23.18 -4.52
CA LEU A 5 -18.00 22.75 -5.31
C LEU A 5 -18.29 21.36 -5.88
N CYS A 6 -18.15 21.23 -7.19
CA CYS A 6 -18.32 19.98 -7.93
C CYS A 6 -17.17 19.01 -7.68
N TYR A 7 -17.06 18.50 -6.45
CA TYR A 7 -16.13 17.42 -6.12
C TYR A 7 -16.57 16.16 -6.85
N LEU A 8 -15.76 15.76 -7.83
CA LEU A 8 -15.82 14.45 -8.45
C LEU A 8 -15.43 13.40 -7.40
N PRO A 9 -16.27 12.37 -7.14
CA PRO A 9 -15.95 11.32 -6.19
C PRO A 9 -14.96 10.33 -6.81
N PHE A 10 -13.72 10.78 -7.00
CA PHE A 10 -12.60 9.87 -7.26
C PHE A 10 -12.26 9.18 -5.95
N ASN A 11 -12.77 7.96 -5.76
CA ASN A 11 -12.35 7.09 -4.67
C ASN A 11 -10.90 6.65 -4.89
N LEU A 12 -10.04 6.92 -3.90
CA LEU A 12 -8.58 6.84 -4.02
C LEU A 12 -7.97 5.81 -3.07
N ILE A 13 -8.08 4.52 -3.39
CA ILE A 13 -7.15 3.51 -2.84
C ILE A 13 -6.63 2.59 -3.96
N TRP A 14 -5.44 2.03 -3.72
CA TRP A 14 -4.71 1.01 -4.50
C TRP A 14 -3.85 1.52 -5.67
N GLY A 15 -2.69 0.88 -5.88
CA GLY A 15 -1.49 1.51 -6.48
C GLY A 15 -0.89 0.83 -7.70
N ASP A 16 -0.45 1.66 -8.66
CA ASP A 16 -0.10 1.28 -10.04
C ASP A 16 0.82 2.33 -10.67
N GLY A 17 1.80 1.92 -11.49
CA GLY A 17 2.47 2.72 -12.53
C GLY A 17 3.32 3.91 -12.05
N LEU A 18 2.66 4.94 -11.52
CA LEU A 18 3.23 6.18 -11.02
C LEU A 18 3.49 6.10 -9.52
N SER A 19 4.59 6.68 -9.05
CA SER A 19 4.92 6.77 -7.63
C SER A 19 3.82 7.53 -6.85
N LYS A 20 3.76 7.31 -5.53
CA LYS A 20 2.86 8.03 -4.62
C LYS A 20 3.00 9.56 -4.76
N THR A 21 4.20 10.04 -5.09
CA THR A 21 4.52 11.45 -5.32
C THR A 21 3.95 11.96 -6.63
N GLU A 22 4.11 11.22 -7.74
CA GLU A 22 3.59 11.62 -9.05
C GLU A 22 2.05 11.59 -9.08
N LYS A 23 1.41 10.55 -8.52
CA LYS A 23 -0.05 10.53 -8.36
C LYS A 23 -0.55 11.70 -7.50
N ARG A 24 0.21 12.12 -6.47
CA ARG A 24 -0.10 13.31 -5.67
C ARG A 24 0.03 14.60 -6.48
N GLN A 25 1.08 14.75 -7.28
CA GLN A 25 1.27 15.92 -8.15
C GLN A 25 0.15 16.06 -9.19
N ILE A 26 -0.27 14.97 -9.83
CA ILE A 26 -1.38 14.97 -10.79
C ILE A 26 -2.70 15.39 -10.11
N ARG A 27 -2.99 14.87 -8.91
CA ARG A 27 -4.17 15.27 -8.12
C ARG A 27 -4.15 16.76 -7.73
N ILE A 28 -3.01 17.28 -7.30
CA ILE A 28 -2.85 18.72 -7.00
C ILE A 28 -3.07 19.55 -8.27
N ARG A 29 -2.55 19.10 -9.42
CA ARG A 29 -2.74 19.79 -10.71
C ARG A 29 -4.21 19.81 -11.14
N ILE A 30 -4.95 18.72 -10.94
CA ILE A 30 -6.40 18.64 -11.15
C ILE A 30 -7.13 19.67 -10.26
N LEU A 31 -6.82 19.71 -8.96
CA LEU A 31 -7.45 20.64 -8.01
C LEU A 31 -7.18 22.10 -8.38
N ASN A 32 -5.93 22.47 -8.69
CA ASN A 32 -5.59 23.84 -9.09
C ASN A 32 -6.36 24.27 -10.34
N ILE A 33 -6.43 23.42 -11.38
CA ILE A 33 -7.19 23.70 -12.61
C ILE A 33 -8.69 23.88 -12.30
N GLN A 34 -9.24 23.09 -11.37
CA GLN A 34 -10.64 23.22 -10.94
C GLN A 34 -10.90 24.53 -10.18
N ASP A 35 -10.03 24.92 -9.25
CA ASP A 35 -10.16 26.17 -8.50
C ASP A 35 -9.94 27.42 -9.39
N GLU A 36 -9.00 27.37 -10.34
CA GLU A 36 -8.69 28.48 -11.26
C GLU A 36 -9.74 28.68 -12.36
N HIS A 37 -10.33 27.60 -12.90
CA HIS A 37 -11.15 27.67 -14.12
C HIS A 37 -12.58 27.12 -13.99
N CYS A 38 -12.86 26.23 -13.04
CA CYS A 38 -14.19 25.63 -12.88
C CYS A 38 -15.04 26.29 -11.79
N LYS A 39 -14.40 26.96 -10.82
CA LYS A 39 -15.06 27.63 -9.70
C LYS A 39 -15.93 28.81 -10.17
N GLY A 40 -17.25 28.65 -10.07
CA GLY A 40 -18.21 29.67 -10.54
C GLY A 40 -18.33 29.78 -12.07
N CYS A 41 -17.92 28.75 -12.81
CA CYS A 41 -17.92 28.73 -14.27
C CYS A 41 -19.34 28.92 -14.83
N LYS A 42 -19.54 29.98 -15.63
CA LYS A 42 -20.86 30.40 -16.13
C LYS A 42 -21.34 29.63 -17.38
N THR A 43 -20.45 28.92 -18.07
CA THR A 43 -20.75 28.15 -19.28
C THR A 43 -21.33 26.77 -18.99
N VAL A 44 -21.24 26.31 -17.74
CA VAL A 44 -21.73 24.99 -17.32
C VAL A 44 -23.27 25.02 -17.18
N PRO A 45 -24.01 24.06 -17.78
CA PRO A 45 -25.47 24.01 -17.70
C PRO A 45 -25.98 23.83 -16.26
N LYS A 46 -26.78 24.79 -15.78
CA LYS A 46 -27.33 24.81 -14.41
C LYS A 46 -28.43 23.76 -14.14
N SER A 47 -28.93 23.09 -15.17
CA SER A 47 -30.05 22.13 -15.11
C SER A 47 -29.62 20.67 -15.00
N VAL A 48 -28.32 20.39 -14.89
CA VAL A 48 -27.79 19.01 -14.85
C VAL A 48 -27.79 18.51 -13.40
N GLY A 49 -28.70 17.60 -13.09
CA GLY A 49 -29.01 17.19 -11.71
C GLY A 49 -27.99 16.29 -10.99
N ASN A 50 -26.87 15.89 -11.62
CA ASN A 50 -25.82 15.15 -10.93
C ASN A 50 -24.40 15.48 -11.43
N ASN A 51 -23.41 15.29 -10.54
CA ASN A 51 -22.01 15.63 -10.80
C ASN A 51 -21.38 14.79 -11.94
N TYR A 52 -21.88 13.58 -12.18
CA TYR A 52 -21.36 12.69 -13.24
C TYR A 52 -21.69 13.20 -14.64
N VAL A 53 -22.96 13.53 -14.90
CA VAL A 53 -23.40 14.10 -16.18
C VAL A 53 -22.79 15.50 -16.38
N LEU A 54 -22.59 16.25 -15.29
CA LEU A 54 -21.91 17.55 -15.32
C LEU A 54 -20.46 17.42 -15.78
N ALA A 55 -19.70 16.50 -15.16
CA ALA A 55 -18.31 16.25 -15.51
C ALA A 55 -18.17 15.69 -16.93
N ARG A 56 -19.08 14.80 -17.34
CA ARG A 56 -19.16 14.28 -18.70
C ARG A 56 -19.34 15.41 -19.71
N TRP A 57 -20.36 16.26 -19.51
CA TRP A 57 -20.61 17.42 -20.37
C TRP A 57 -19.39 18.34 -20.45
N CYS A 58 -18.77 18.67 -19.31
CA CYS A 58 -17.54 19.47 -19.29
C CYS A 58 -16.39 18.80 -20.07
N SER A 59 -16.22 17.48 -19.95
CA SER A 59 -15.16 16.76 -20.67
C SER A 59 -15.38 16.62 -22.18
N GLU A 60 -16.63 16.69 -22.63
CA GLU A 60 -17.02 16.58 -24.03
C GLU A 60 -17.14 17.96 -24.72
N ASN A 61 -17.39 19.04 -23.96
CA ASN A 61 -17.75 20.37 -24.51
C ASN A 61 -16.84 21.52 -24.02
N CYS A 62 -15.81 21.27 -23.22
CA CYS A 62 -14.90 22.31 -22.71
C CYS A 62 -13.45 21.83 -22.68
N GLY A 63 -12.53 22.58 -23.32
CA GLY A 63 -11.09 22.25 -23.35
C GLY A 63 -10.37 22.28 -21.98
N ILE A 64 -11.02 22.77 -20.92
CA ILE A 64 -10.55 22.57 -19.53
C ILE A 64 -11.03 21.21 -18.99
N GLY A 65 -12.28 20.83 -19.27
CA GLY A 65 -12.83 19.54 -18.88
C GLY A 65 -12.14 18.37 -19.61
N GLU A 66 -11.79 18.56 -20.87
CA GLU A 66 -10.98 17.61 -21.65
C GLU A 66 -9.61 17.37 -20.98
N LYS A 67 -8.88 18.44 -20.62
CA LYS A 67 -7.61 18.34 -19.88
C LYS A 67 -7.77 17.66 -18.52
N LEU A 68 -8.85 17.97 -17.79
CA LEU A 68 -9.15 17.32 -16.52
C LEU A 68 -9.45 15.82 -16.70
N LYS A 69 -10.14 15.44 -17.79
CA LYS A 69 -10.38 14.05 -18.16
C LYS A 69 -9.07 13.32 -18.48
N THR A 70 -8.20 13.87 -19.33
CA THR A 70 -6.89 13.27 -19.64
C THR A 70 -6.01 13.12 -18.40
N LEU A 71 -6.01 14.10 -17.47
CA LEU A 71 -5.30 13.99 -16.19
C LEU A 71 -5.93 12.95 -15.25
N GLY A 72 -7.25 12.74 -15.31
CA GLY A 72 -7.93 11.67 -14.57
C GLY A 72 -7.64 10.29 -15.15
N GLU A 73 -7.60 10.17 -16.47
CA GLU A 73 -7.28 8.94 -17.20
C GLU A 73 -5.81 8.53 -16.99
N SER A 74 -4.87 9.47 -16.93
CA SER A 74 -3.46 9.17 -16.62
C SER A 74 -3.21 8.66 -15.19
N LEU A 75 -4.17 8.82 -14.26
CA LEU A 75 -4.12 8.18 -12.94
C LEU A 75 -4.49 6.68 -12.99
N LEU A 76 -5.14 6.25 -14.08
CA LEU A 76 -5.66 4.90 -14.34
C LEU A 76 -4.85 4.13 -15.41
N GLU A 77 -4.05 4.85 -16.21
CA GLU A 77 -3.23 4.30 -17.29
C GLU A 77 -2.23 3.26 -16.74
N GLY A 78 -2.25 2.06 -17.33
CA GLY A 78 -1.49 0.89 -16.85
C GLY A 78 -2.28 -0.12 -15.99
N ARG A 79 -3.58 0.07 -15.74
CA ARG A 79 -4.45 -0.99 -15.19
C ARG A 79 -5.08 -1.85 -16.29
N THR A 80 -4.94 -3.16 -16.14
CA THR A 80 -5.94 -4.13 -16.61
C THR A 80 -6.58 -4.79 -15.40
N GLU A 81 -7.86 -5.17 -15.49
CA GLU A 81 -8.58 -5.85 -14.38
C GLU A 81 -7.81 -7.09 -13.90
N TYR A 82 -7.26 -7.86 -14.86
CA TYR A 82 -6.40 -9.01 -14.63
C TYR A 82 -5.18 -8.73 -13.72
N MET A 83 -4.49 -7.59 -13.89
CA MET A 83 -3.35 -7.24 -13.02
C MET A 83 -3.77 -6.84 -11.61
N ALA A 84 -4.97 -6.27 -11.45
CA ALA A 84 -5.51 -5.93 -10.14
C ALA A 84 -5.94 -7.19 -9.37
N GLU A 85 -6.61 -8.12 -10.05
CA GLU A 85 -6.93 -9.45 -9.51
C GLU A 85 -5.66 -10.22 -9.13
N GLN A 86 -4.67 -10.27 -10.02
CA GLN A 86 -3.42 -11.00 -9.77
C GLN A 86 -2.67 -10.47 -8.52
N LYS A 87 -2.54 -9.15 -8.37
CA LYS A 87 -1.94 -8.51 -7.19
C LYS A 87 -2.75 -8.71 -5.90
N ASN A 88 -4.08 -8.70 -5.99
CA ASN A 88 -4.96 -9.00 -4.86
C ASN A 88 -4.69 -10.44 -4.38
N TRP A 89 -4.66 -11.40 -5.30
CA TRP A 89 -4.28 -12.78 -5.00
C TRP A 89 -2.85 -12.93 -4.46
N ASP A 90 -1.87 -12.14 -4.91
CA ASP A 90 -0.51 -12.18 -4.35
C ASP A 90 -0.50 -11.78 -2.87
N GLN A 91 -1.26 -10.73 -2.51
CA GLN A 91 -1.41 -10.27 -1.12
C GLN A 91 -2.19 -11.27 -0.25
N ILE A 92 -3.28 -11.83 -0.77
CA ILE A 92 -4.06 -12.87 -0.09
C ILE A 92 -3.17 -14.10 0.17
N CYS A 93 -2.45 -14.60 -0.84
CA CYS A 93 -1.58 -15.76 -0.69
C CYS A 93 -0.44 -15.50 0.31
N ALA A 94 0.26 -14.36 0.22
CA ALA A 94 1.34 -14.02 1.15
C ALA A 94 0.85 -13.86 2.61
N THR A 95 -0.37 -13.37 2.81
CA THR A 95 -0.96 -13.24 4.15
C THR A 95 -1.47 -14.59 4.66
N ALA A 96 -2.06 -15.42 3.79
CA ALA A 96 -2.49 -16.77 4.11
C ALA A 96 -1.34 -17.68 4.54
N GLU A 97 -0.16 -17.58 3.91
CA GLU A 97 1.02 -18.34 4.33
C GLU A 97 1.57 -17.88 5.68
N LYS A 98 1.56 -16.57 5.98
CA LYS A 98 1.92 -16.04 7.32
C LYS A 98 0.95 -16.51 8.40
N LEU A 99 -0.36 -16.46 8.13
CA LEU A 99 -1.37 -17.01 9.04
C LEU A 99 -1.19 -18.51 9.23
N ARG A 100 -0.83 -19.26 8.18
CA ARG A 100 -0.55 -20.69 8.32
C ARG A 100 0.73 -20.99 9.09
N ALA A 101 1.75 -20.12 9.03
CA ALA A 101 2.96 -20.23 9.82
C ALA A 101 2.79 -19.75 11.29
N SER A 102 1.73 -19.01 11.61
CA SER A 102 1.38 -18.66 12.99
C SER A 102 0.66 -19.81 13.70
N ASP A 103 1.26 -20.29 14.80
CA ASP A 103 0.70 -21.36 15.62
C ASP A 103 -0.41 -20.90 16.59
N GLU A 104 -0.65 -19.58 16.72
CA GLU A 104 -1.56 -18.98 17.71
C GLU A 104 -3.00 -19.49 17.65
N LYS A 105 -3.47 -19.91 16.46
CA LYS A 105 -4.90 -20.24 16.22
C LYS A 105 -5.16 -21.54 15.44
N LYS A 106 -4.16 -22.43 15.30
CA LYS A 106 -4.26 -23.69 14.51
C LYS A 106 -4.99 -23.48 13.17
N TRP A 107 -4.50 -22.52 12.39
CA TRP A 107 -5.17 -22.06 11.17
C TRP A 107 -5.27 -23.17 10.13
N THR A 108 -6.47 -23.54 9.70
CA THR A 108 -6.70 -24.44 8.55
C THR A 108 -6.98 -23.61 7.30
N TRP A 109 -6.75 -24.18 6.10
CA TRP A 109 -7.05 -23.46 4.85
C TRP A 109 -8.53 -23.05 4.78
N GLY A 110 -9.46 -23.87 5.26
CA GLY A 110 -10.87 -23.50 5.41
C GLY A 110 -11.13 -22.30 6.33
N LYS A 111 -10.42 -22.17 7.47
CA LYS A 111 -10.53 -20.99 8.35
C LYS A 111 -9.93 -19.74 7.70
N ILE A 112 -8.76 -19.88 7.08
CA ILE A 112 -8.08 -18.76 6.40
C ILE A 112 -8.93 -18.27 5.21
N GLY A 113 -9.54 -19.18 4.45
CA GLY A 113 -10.48 -18.86 3.39
C GLY A 113 -11.69 -18.09 3.90
N ALA A 114 -12.29 -18.53 5.01
CA ALA A 114 -13.44 -17.85 5.63
C ALA A 114 -13.12 -16.40 6.05
N GLU A 115 -11.96 -16.14 6.65
CA GLU A 115 -11.50 -14.78 7.02
C GLU A 115 -11.30 -13.87 5.79
N PHE A 116 -10.87 -14.42 4.65
CA PHE A 116 -10.70 -13.66 3.40
C PHE A 116 -11.94 -13.64 2.50
N GLY A 117 -13.05 -14.29 2.88
CA GLY A 117 -14.24 -14.42 2.03
C GLY A 117 -14.06 -15.32 0.79
N VAL A 118 -13.09 -16.23 0.82
CA VAL A 118 -12.68 -17.08 -0.31
C VAL A 118 -12.87 -18.56 0.03
N THR A 119 -13.31 -19.38 -0.94
CA THR A 119 -13.47 -20.83 -0.72
C THR A 119 -12.10 -21.53 -0.56
N GLU A 120 -12.05 -22.54 0.33
CA GLU A 120 -10.81 -23.27 0.66
C GLU A 120 -10.07 -23.80 -0.57
N GLY A 121 -10.80 -24.43 -1.50
CA GLY A 121 -10.21 -24.97 -2.73
C GLY A 121 -9.63 -23.89 -3.66
N ASN A 122 -10.25 -22.71 -3.72
CA ASN A 122 -9.76 -21.61 -4.55
C ASN A 122 -8.50 -20.96 -3.95
N LEU A 123 -8.50 -20.73 -2.62
CA LEU A 123 -7.32 -20.27 -1.89
C LEU A 123 -6.16 -21.26 -2.03
N TYR A 124 -6.41 -22.55 -1.83
CA TYR A 124 -5.40 -23.60 -1.96
C TYR A 124 -4.83 -23.66 -3.39
N TYR A 125 -5.67 -23.62 -4.43
CA TYR A 125 -5.25 -23.57 -5.83
C TYR A 125 -4.31 -22.38 -6.10
N HIS A 126 -4.69 -21.17 -5.66
CA HIS A 126 -3.89 -19.96 -5.88
C HIS A 126 -2.59 -19.90 -5.07
N VAL A 127 -2.51 -20.58 -3.93
CA VAL A 127 -1.25 -20.75 -3.16
C VAL A 127 -0.37 -21.82 -3.80
N ALA A 128 -0.91 -23.00 -4.13
CA ALA A 128 -0.16 -24.10 -4.75
C ALA A 128 0.49 -23.68 -6.07
N LYS A 129 -0.27 -23.03 -6.95
CA LYS A 129 0.21 -22.48 -8.23
C LYS A 129 1.38 -21.48 -8.08
N ARG A 130 1.43 -20.75 -6.95
CA ARG A 130 2.53 -19.82 -6.64
C ARG A 130 3.75 -20.52 -6.05
N ARG A 131 3.56 -21.58 -5.27
CA ARG A 131 4.64 -22.46 -4.81
C ARG A 131 5.33 -23.13 -6.01
N GLU A 132 4.53 -23.69 -6.92
CA GLU A 132 5.01 -24.28 -8.18
C GLU A 132 5.78 -23.26 -9.03
N ALA A 133 5.30 -22.02 -9.16
CA ALA A 133 6.00 -20.96 -9.90
C ALA A 133 7.31 -20.49 -9.23
N ASN A 134 7.42 -20.61 -7.90
CA ASN A 134 8.62 -20.26 -7.13
C ASN A 134 9.61 -21.42 -6.97
N THR A 135 9.20 -22.67 -7.27
CA THR A 135 10.09 -23.83 -7.32
C THR A 135 10.73 -23.89 -8.71
N ALA A 136 12.07 -23.76 -8.77
CA ALA A 136 12.80 -23.95 -10.01
C ALA A 136 12.53 -25.36 -10.60
N PRO A 137 12.46 -25.52 -11.93
CA PRO A 137 12.13 -26.82 -12.53
C PRO A 137 13.23 -27.84 -12.24
N ASP A 138 12.93 -28.80 -11.37
CA ASP A 138 13.82 -29.93 -11.08
C ASP A 138 14.12 -30.70 -12.36
N LYS A 139 15.37 -30.59 -12.84
CA LYS A 139 15.90 -31.49 -13.85
C LYS A 139 15.96 -32.88 -13.25
N CYS A 140 15.29 -33.83 -13.91
CA CYS A 140 15.21 -35.21 -13.49
C CYS A 140 16.59 -35.78 -13.08
N VAL A 141 16.67 -36.37 -11.88
CA VAL A 141 17.87 -37.08 -11.43
C VAL A 141 18.06 -38.33 -12.27
N GLY A 142 18.93 -38.24 -13.27
CA GLY A 142 19.39 -39.40 -14.05
C GLY A 142 20.22 -40.33 -13.17
N ALA A 143 19.95 -41.63 -13.26
CA ALA A 143 20.63 -42.64 -12.46
C ALA A 143 22.15 -42.67 -12.73
N SER A 144 22.96 -42.54 -11.68
CA SER A 144 24.40 -42.77 -11.73
C SER A 144 24.73 -44.20 -11.31
N LYS A 145 25.59 -44.87 -12.10
CA LYS A 145 26.03 -46.25 -11.86
C LYS A 145 27.36 -46.24 -11.11
N ASN A 146 27.51 -47.13 -10.12
CA ASN A 146 28.82 -47.45 -9.54
C ASN A 146 29.79 -47.98 -10.61
N PRO A 147 31.10 -47.80 -10.40
CA PRO A 147 31.90 -48.99 -10.09
C PRO A 147 32.93 -48.79 -8.95
N GLN A 148 33.32 -49.91 -8.36
CA GLN A 148 34.42 -50.03 -7.38
C GLN A 148 35.79 -49.95 -8.09
N ASN A 149 36.87 -49.55 -7.39
CA ASN A 149 38.03 -50.42 -7.10
C ASN A 149 39.30 -49.70 -6.52
N THR A 150 39.74 -50.19 -5.36
CA THR A 150 41.12 -50.68 -5.03
C THR A 150 42.35 -49.75 -4.99
N LYS A 151 43.05 -49.79 -3.82
CA LYS A 151 44.40 -49.27 -3.46
C LYS A 151 45.54 -50.14 -4.08
N PRO A 152 46.84 -49.75 -4.18
CA PRO A 152 47.78 -49.48 -3.05
C PRO A 152 48.75 -48.28 -3.29
N SER A 153 49.33 -47.56 -2.30
CA SER A 153 50.34 -47.90 -1.27
C SER A 153 51.74 -48.32 -1.79
N LEU A 154 52.77 -47.49 -1.56
CA LEU A 154 54.20 -47.85 -1.59
C LEU A 154 55.04 -46.87 -0.71
N GLN A 155 55.97 -47.41 0.09
CA GLN A 155 57.05 -46.67 0.79
C GLN A 155 58.35 -46.78 -0.03
N PRO A 156 59.30 -45.83 0.12
CA PRO A 156 60.72 -46.05 -0.19
C PRO A 156 61.52 -46.52 1.04
N GLN A 157 62.51 -47.39 0.80
CA GLN A 157 63.45 -47.91 1.81
C GLN A 157 64.75 -47.09 1.88
N ASN A 158 65.46 -47.19 3.01
CA ASN A 158 66.84 -46.72 3.19
C ASN A 158 67.82 -47.88 2.93
N VAL A 159 68.87 -47.68 2.12
CA VAL A 159 70.04 -48.59 2.03
C VAL A 159 71.35 -47.82 1.79
N GLU A 160 72.24 -47.94 2.79
CA GLU A 160 73.72 -47.99 2.82
C GLU A 160 74.67 -47.11 1.96
N LYS A 161 75.47 -46.32 2.71
CA LYS A 161 76.96 -46.27 2.76
C LYS A 161 77.80 -46.75 1.55
N THR A 162 78.66 -45.84 1.07
CA THR A 162 80.09 -46.01 0.67
C THR A 162 80.62 -44.60 0.30
N ILE A 163 81.88 -44.15 0.40
CA ILE A 163 83.17 -44.61 0.99
C ILE A 163 83.89 -43.34 1.56
N TYR A 164 84.94 -43.48 2.38
CA TYR A 164 85.87 -42.37 2.72
C TYR A 164 87.21 -42.55 2.00
N GLU A 165 87.74 -41.47 1.42
CA GLU A 165 89.12 -41.37 0.91
C GLU A 165 89.78 -40.09 1.49
N PRO A 166 91.01 -40.15 2.05
CA PRO A 166 91.57 -39.03 2.80
C PRO A 166 92.31 -38.04 1.88
N LEU A 167 91.81 -36.81 1.82
CA LEU A 167 92.42 -35.70 1.08
C LEU A 167 93.21 -34.74 1.99
N ASP A 168 94.18 -34.04 1.38
CA ASP A 168 95.16 -33.20 2.07
C ASP A 168 94.56 -32.09 2.95
N PHE A 169 94.98 -32.08 4.22
CA PHE A 169 94.46 -31.21 5.28
C PHE A 169 94.58 -29.70 5.02
N LYS A 170 95.42 -29.24 4.08
CA LYS A 170 95.62 -27.80 3.80
C LYS A 170 94.60 -27.19 2.83
N VAL A 171 94.04 -27.99 1.91
CA VAL A 171 93.00 -27.50 0.96
C VAL A 171 91.63 -27.47 1.64
N ILE A 172 91.42 -28.39 2.59
CA ILE A 172 90.18 -28.52 3.36
C ILE A 172 89.95 -27.28 4.25
N GLU A 173 90.99 -26.73 4.89
CA GLU A 173 90.85 -25.59 5.80
C GLU A 173 90.35 -24.31 5.09
N GLU A 174 90.87 -23.99 3.90
CA GLU A 174 90.43 -22.82 3.13
C GLU A 174 89.01 -22.99 2.56
N ASP A 175 88.65 -24.18 2.06
CA ASP A 175 87.33 -24.44 1.48
C ASP A 175 86.23 -24.52 2.55
N TYR A 176 86.54 -25.03 3.75
CA TYR A 176 85.64 -24.94 4.90
C TYR A 176 85.50 -23.51 5.42
N LEU A 177 86.59 -22.73 5.52
CA LEU A 177 86.51 -21.33 5.95
C LEU A 177 85.69 -20.48 4.96
N LYS A 178 85.81 -20.76 3.66
CA LYS A 178 84.99 -20.13 2.62
C LYS A 178 83.51 -20.50 2.74
N LYS A 179 83.19 -21.80 2.92
CA LYS A 179 81.79 -22.24 3.16
C LYS A 179 81.20 -21.67 4.44
N VAL A 180 81.98 -21.54 5.51
CA VAL A 180 81.53 -20.94 6.79
C VAL A 180 81.25 -19.45 6.62
N THR A 181 82.07 -18.70 5.87
CA THR A 181 81.85 -17.27 5.61
C THR A 181 80.70 -17.02 4.63
N GLU A 182 80.54 -17.85 3.59
CA GLU A 182 79.36 -17.83 2.72
C GLU A 182 78.06 -18.13 3.51
N PHE A 183 78.07 -19.14 4.38
CA PHE A 183 76.93 -19.51 5.23
C PHE A 183 76.57 -18.41 6.25
N ASP A 184 77.56 -17.85 6.95
CA ASP A 184 77.37 -16.70 7.86
C ASP A 184 76.82 -15.47 7.12
N SER A 185 77.27 -15.21 5.89
CA SER A 185 76.69 -14.14 5.06
C SER A 185 75.23 -14.41 4.68
N GLY A 186 74.89 -15.65 4.33
CA GLY A 186 73.51 -16.05 4.00
C GLY A 186 72.55 -15.93 5.18
N TRP A 187 72.96 -16.37 6.37
CA TRP A 187 72.16 -16.21 7.59
C TRP A 187 71.99 -14.75 7.99
N LYS A 188 72.99 -13.89 7.79
CA LYS A 188 72.87 -12.45 8.04
C LYS A 188 71.84 -11.79 7.12
N VAL A 189 71.84 -12.13 5.83
CA VAL A 189 70.85 -11.62 4.86
C VAL A 189 69.43 -12.05 5.25
N GLN A 190 69.21 -13.34 5.52
CA GLN A 190 67.91 -13.85 5.96
C GLN A 190 67.44 -13.21 7.28
N LEU A 191 68.37 -12.97 8.22
CA LEU A 191 68.05 -12.31 9.48
C LEU A 191 67.63 -10.85 9.27
N THR A 192 68.27 -10.12 8.35
CA THR A 192 67.84 -8.76 8.00
C THR A 192 66.48 -8.73 7.31
N GLU A 193 66.21 -9.63 6.36
CA GLU A 193 64.90 -9.74 5.71
C GLU A 193 63.77 -10.01 6.73
N LEU A 194 63.97 -10.98 7.63
CA LEU A 194 63.01 -11.28 8.71
C LEU A 194 62.79 -10.11 9.70
N ILE A 195 63.82 -9.30 9.94
CA ILE A 195 63.70 -8.09 10.78
C ILE A 195 62.86 -7.02 10.05
N ASP A 196 63.06 -6.83 8.75
CA ASP A 196 62.30 -5.85 7.96
C ASP A 196 60.85 -6.28 7.72
N GLU A 197 60.59 -7.57 7.51
CA GLU A 197 59.24 -8.14 7.51
C GLU A 197 58.53 -7.91 8.86
N LYS A 198 59.19 -8.23 9.98
CA LYS A 198 58.66 -7.98 11.33
C LYS A 198 58.34 -6.50 11.54
N ASN A 199 59.23 -5.59 11.13
CA ASN A 199 59.02 -4.15 11.24
C ASN A 199 57.80 -3.68 10.42
N THR A 200 57.62 -4.27 9.23
CA THR A 200 56.48 -4.02 8.34
C THR A 200 55.17 -4.50 8.97
N LEU A 201 55.11 -5.76 9.41
CA LEU A 201 53.95 -6.32 10.12
C LEU A 201 53.60 -5.54 11.39
N GLN A 202 54.60 -5.05 12.14
CA GLN A 202 54.38 -4.21 13.32
C GLN A 202 53.81 -2.82 12.96
N LYS A 203 54.09 -2.30 11.76
CA LYS A 203 53.45 -1.08 11.25
C LYS A 203 51.98 -1.36 10.90
N GLU A 204 51.71 -2.39 10.11
CA GLU A 204 50.35 -2.80 9.72
C GLU A 204 49.46 -3.09 10.93
N LEU A 205 49.98 -3.79 11.95
CA LEU A 205 49.25 -4.07 13.18
C LEU A 205 48.80 -2.80 13.91
N ARG A 206 49.63 -1.74 13.92
CA ARG A 206 49.26 -0.44 14.52
C ARG A 206 48.17 0.26 13.72
N GLU A 207 48.19 0.16 12.40
CA GLU A 207 47.14 0.70 11.52
C GLU A 207 45.82 -0.05 11.71
N VAL A 208 45.85 -1.39 11.78
CA VAL A 208 44.68 -2.24 12.07
C VAL A 208 44.10 -1.96 13.46
N SER A 209 44.92 -1.82 14.50
CA SER A 209 44.42 -1.43 15.84
C SER A 209 43.72 -0.07 15.84
N LYS A 210 44.21 0.90 15.05
CA LYS A 210 43.55 2.20 14.91
C LYS A 210 42.18 2.06 14.21
N LEU A 211 42.13 1.33 13.09
CA LEU A 211 40.88 1.06 12.37
C LEU A 211 39.86 0.33 13.24
N TYR A 212 40.29 -0.60 14.10
CA TYR A 212 39.41 -1.30 15.03
C TYR A 212 38.76 -0.36 16.06
N GLU A 213 39.52 0.54 16.68
CA GLU A 213 38.94 1.51 17.64
C GLU A 213 38.05 2.56 16.95
N ASP A 214 38.33 2.94 15.71
CA ASP A 214 37.46 3.83 14.94
C ASP A 214 36.15 3.13 14.50
N LEU A 215 36.22 1.86 14.09
CA LEU A 215 35.06 1.00 13.80
C LEU A 215 34.17 0.81 15.04
N LYS A 216 34.78 0.57 16.20
CA LYS A 216 34.09 0.40 17.49
C LYS A 216 33.31 1.65 17.87
N LYS A 217 33.91 2.84 17.75
CA LYS A 217 33.22 4.13 17.97
C LYS A 217 32.05 4.31 17.00
N ALA A 218 32.23 3.98 15.72
CA ALA A 218 31.17 4.08 14.72
C ALA A 218 29.98 3.14 15.06
N ASN A 219 30.28 1.92 15.52
CA ASN A 219 29.26 0.97 15.96
C ASN A 219 28.50 1.46 17.21
N ASP A 220 29.19 2.07 18.19
CA ASP A 220 28.57 2.67 19.38
C ASP A 220 27.67 3.88 19.04
N ILE A 221 27.98 4.62 17.96
CA ILE A 221 27.14 5.70 17.43
C ILE A 221 25.90 5.11 16.74
N LEU A 222 26.09 4.19 15.80
CA LEU A 222 25.00 3.52 15.08
C LEU A 222 24.00 2.83 16.02
N ALA A 223 24.48 2.19 17.09
CA ALA A 223 23.62 1.58 18.10
C ALA A 223 22.72 2.62 18.81
N LYS A 224 23.23 3.82 19.11
CA LYS A 224 22.44 4.91 19.71
C LYS A 224 21.46 5.51 18.72
N GLU A 225 21.88 5.71 17.48
CA GLU A 225 21.03 6.23 16.40
C GLU A 225 19.86 5.27 16.12
N HIS A 226 20.13 3.97 16.02
CA HIS A 226 19.09 2.94 15.84
C HIS A 226 18.07 2.91 16.99
N ILE A 227 18.50 3.09 18.24
CA ILE A 227 17.60 3.21 19.40
C ILE A 227 16.74 4.48 19.29
N ALA A 228 17.34 5.62 18.91
CA ALA A 228 16.62 6.88 18.74
C ALA A 228 15.61 6.81 17.58
N GLU A 229 15.98 6.24 16.44
CA GLU A 229 15.11 5.99 15.29
C GLU A 229 13.94 5.07 15.67
N THR A 230 14.22 3.96 16.35
CA THR A 230 13.18 3.02 16.82
C THR A 230 12.17 3.73 17.72
N LYS A 231 12.64 4.57 18.64
CA LYS A 231 11.78 5.37 19.51
C LYS A 231 10.91 6.35 18.72
N LEU A 232 11.50 7.11 17.79
CA LEU A 232 10.76 8.05 16.93
C LEU A 232 9.73 7.33 16.05
N ARG A 233 10.03 6.11 15.59
CA ARG A 233 9.10 5.32 14.79
C ARG A 233 7.89 4.86 15.61
N LEU A 234 8.10 4.42 16.86
CA LEU A 234 7.01 4.09 17.79
C LEU A 234 6.13 5.32 18.10
N GLU A 235 6.73 6.47 18.39
CA GLU A 235 5.99 7.73 18.62
C GLU A 235 5.17 8.15 17.38
N ALA A 236 5.70 7.91 16.17
CA ALA A 236 4.98 8.15 14.92
C ALA A 236 3.87 7.12 14.65
N GLU A 237 4.07 5.84 14.99
CA GLU A 237 3.07 4.77 14.89
C GLU A 237 1.87 5.05 15.84
N ASP A 238 2.13 5.47 17.08
CA ASP A 238 1.10 5.87 18.04
C ASP A 238 0.32 7.12 17.57
N ALA A 239 1.02 8.14 17.05
CA ALA A 239 0.37 9.34 16.51
C ALA A 239 -0.48 9.06 15.26
N LEU A 240 -0.03 8.15 14.38
CA LEU A 240 -0.82 7.68 13.23
C LEU A 240 -2.09 6.96 13.68
N LYS A 241 -1.98 6.10 14.68
CA LYS A 241 -3.13 5.37 15.25
C LYS A 241 -4.16 6.33 15.85
N LEU A 242 -3.72 7.30 16.65
CA LEU A 242 -4.60 8.33 17.21
C LEU A 242 -5.37 9.10 16.13
N MET A 243 -4.70 9.47 15.03
CA MET A 243 -5.36 10.13 13.90
C MET A 243 -6.35 9.21 13.17
N GLN A 244 -6.06 7.92 13.08
CA GLN A 244 -6.96 6.93 12.47
C GLN A 244 -8.22 6.74 13.33
N ASP A 245 -8.08 6.59 14.64
CA ASP A 245 -9.20 6.46 15.58
C ASP A 245 -10.09 7.73 15.55
N GLN A 246 -9.49 8.93 15.46
CA GLN A 246 -10.22 10.19 15.30
C GLN A 246 -10.97 10.31 13.96
N LEU A 247 -10.42 9.79 12.87
CA LEU A 247 -11.12 9.77 11.58
C LEU A 247 -12.30 8.80 11.62
N GLN A 248 -12.12 7.60 12.19
CA GLN A 248 -13.21 6.63 12.32
C GLN A 248 -14.36 7.17 13.17
N SER A 249 -14.08 7.78 14.32
CA SER A 249 -15.11 8.42 15.16
C SER A 249 -15.88 9.51 14.41
N ARG A 250 -15.21 10.32 13.58
CA ARG A 250 -15.87 11.36 12.78
C ARG A 250 -16.70 10.80 11.63
N ASP A 251 -16.29 9.68 11.03
CA ASP A 251 -17.09 8.98 10.01
C ASP A 251 -18.33 8.33 10.65
N GLU A 252 -18.23 7.80 11.87
CA GLU A 252 -19.37 7.28 12.65
C GLU A 252 -20.37 8.40 13.00
N ASP A 253 -19.88 9.56 13.48
CA ASP A 253 -20.71 10.76 13.71
C ASP A 253 -21.40 11.23 12.43
N TYR A 254 -20.65 11.32 11.31
CA TYR A 254 -21.19 11.76 10.01
C TYR A 254 -22.28 10.81 9.50
N ASN A 255 -22.06 9.50 9.58
CA ASN A 255 -23.05 8.50 9.19
C ASN A 255 -24.31 8.58 10.07
N THR A 256 -24.17 8.88 11.36
CA THR A 256 -25.30 9.11 12.26
C THR A 256 -26.13 10.31 11.82
N VAL A 257 -25.50 11.47 11.63
CA VAL A 257 -26.18 12.70 11.16
C VAL A 257 -26.81 12.52 9.77
N LEU A 258 -26.16 11.77 8.87
CA LEU A 258 -26.71 11.44 7.55
C LEU A 258 -27.99 10.60 7.65
N ASN A 259 -28.00 9.59 8.53
CA ASN A 259 -29.19 8.76 8.78
C ASN A 259 -30.34 9.57 9.40
N GLU A 260 -30.06 10.44 10.36
CA GLU A 260 -31.05 11.37 10.93
C GLU A 260 -31.61 12.32 9.86
N PHE A 261 -30.75 12.91 9.02
CA PHE A 261 -31.17 13.78 7.92
C PHE A 261 -32.08 13.06 6.91
N ASN A 262 -31.76 11.81 6.57
CA ASN A 262 -32.58 10.98 5.69
C ASN A 262 -33.97 10.71 6.33
N ALA A 263 -34.02 10.35 7.61
CA ALA A 263 -35.27 10.10 8.33
C ALA A 263 -36.15 11.36 8.47
N ILE A 264 -35.54 12.53 8.70
CA ILE A 264 -36.24 13.83 8.70
C ILE A 264 -36.79 14.14 7.29
N THR A 265 -35.99 13.88 6.25
CA THR A 265 -36.38 14.11 4.86
C THR A 265 -37.55 13.23 4.45
N GLU A 266 -37.57 11.95 4.84
CA GLU A 266 -38.69 11.03 4.61
C GLU A 266 -39.98 11.55 5.28
N LYS A 267 -39.93 11.87 6.58
CA LYS A 267 -41.08 12.43 7.31
C LYS A 267 -41.57 13.76 6.76
N ASN A 268 -40.70 14.60 6.20
CA ASN A 268 -41.13 15.84 5.56
C ASN A 268 -41.94 15.56 4.29
N HIS A 269 -41.56 14.55 3.48
CA HIS A 269 -42.35 14.14 2.32
C HIS A 269 -43.71 13.54 2.72
N GLU A 270 -43.79 12.76 3.79
CA GLU A 270 -45.05 12.26 4.35
C GLU A 270 -45.98 13.42 4.76
N LEU A 271 -45.46 14.38 5.53
CA LEU A 271 -46.21 15.56 5.97
C LEU A 271 -46.66 16.44 4.79
N GLU A 272 -45.81 16.64 3.78
CA GLU A 272 -46.20 17.37 2.57
C GLU A 272 -47.33 16.67 1.81
N HIS A 273 -47.29 15.34 1.70
CA HIS A 273 -48.34 14.56 1.08
C HIS A 273 -49.67 14.71 1.82
N ASP A 274 -49.65 14.58 3.16
CA ASP A 274 -50.86 14.69 3.98
C ASP A 274 -51.41 16.13 4.02
N LEU A 275 -50.56 17.15 4.01
CA LEU A 275 -50.98 18.55 3.86
C LEU A 275 -51.68 18.78 2.51
N ARG A 276 -51.16 18.23 1.41
CA ARG A 276 -51.81 18.33 0.08
C ARG A 276 -53.18 17.63 0.09
N LYS A 277 -53.26 16.44 0.69
CA LYS A 277 -54.51 15.68 0.83
C LYS A 277 -55.56 16.45 1.66
N MET A 278 -55.17 17.03 2.80
CA MET A 278 -56.06 17.88 3.60
C MET A 278 -56.48 19.14 2.84
N HIS A 279 -55.57 19.78 2.10
CA HIS A 279 -55.89 20.98 1.31
C HIS A 279 -56.99 20.70 0.26
N ILE A 280 -56.91 19.56 -0.43
CA ILE A 280 -57.93 19.11 -1.39
C ILE A 280 -59.28 18.87 -0.68
N GLN A 281 -59.27 18.19 0.48
CA GLN A 281 -60.50 17.92 1.25
C GLN A 281 -61.17 19.20 1.77
N VAL A 282 -60.38 20.16 2.27
CA VAL A 282 -60.88 21.47 2.72
C VAL A 282 -61.41 22.29 1.54
N GLY A 283 -60.79 22.22 0.37
CA GLY A 283 -61.29 22.82 -0.86
C GLY A 283 -62.70 22.31 -1.22
N ALA A 284 -62.86 20.98 -1.34
CA ALA A 284 -64.15 20.36 -1.66
C ALA A 284 -65.24 20.65 -0.59
N ALA A 285 -64.87 20.70 0.69
CA ALA A 285 -65.79 21.06 1.77
C ALA A 285 -66.23 22.54 1.67
N ASN A 286 -65.32 23.46 1.33
CA ASN A 286 -65.63 24.87 1.12
C ASN A 286 -66.56 25.09 -0.08
N GLU A 287 -66.28 24.43 -1.21
CA GLU A 287 -67.15 24.48 -2.40
C GLU A 287 -68.58 23.98 -2.08
N THR A 288 -68.69 22.86 -1.36
CA THR A 288 -69.96 22.30 -0.90
C THR A 288 -70.71 23.29 0.00
N ALA A 289 -70.02 23.87 0.99
CA ALA A 289 -70.61 24.87 1.89
C ALA A 289 -71.02 26.17 1.17
N GLU A 290 -70.30 26.58 0.13
CA GLU A 290 -70.69 27.72 -0.70
C GLU A 290 -71.96 27.43 -1.51
N MET A 291 -72.06 26.23 -2.10
CA MET A 291 -73.27 25.79 -2.81
C MET A 291 -74.49 25.73 -1.88
N GLU A 292 -74.33 25.21 -0.65
CA GLU A 292 -75.42 25.25 0.35
C GLU A 292 -75.81 26.68 0.77
N ARG A 293 -74.86 27.61 0.87
CA ARG A 293 -75.16 29.03 1.17
C ARG A 293 -75.96 29.66 0.04
N LYS A 294 -75.55 29.46 -1.23
CA LYS A 294 -76.28 29.94 -2.41
C LYS A 294 -77.71 29.38 -2.44
N HIS A 295 -77.87 28.08 -2.22
CA HIS A 295 -79.18 27.44 -2.19
C HIS A 295 -80.09 27.94 -1.04
N ARG A 296 -79.53 28.16 0.16
CA ARG A 296 -80.29 28.76 1.29
C ARG A 296 -80.78 30.18 0.96
N ILE A 297 -79.96 31.01 0.34
CA ILE A 297 -80.36 32.37 -0.09
C ILE A 297 -81.47 32.31 -1.16
N GLU A 298 -81.36 31.39 -2.13
CA GLU A 298 -82.38 31.17 -3.16
C GLU A 298 -83.74 30.75 -2.55
N LEU A 299 -83.72 29.81 -1.59
CA LEU A 299 -84.92 29.37 -0.86
C LEU A 299 -85.55 30.48 -0.01
N GLN A 300 -84.73 31.32 0.63
CA GLN A 300 -85.21 32.50 1.36
C GLN A 300 -85.88 33.50 0.42
N GLY A 301 -85.27 33.80 -0.73
CA GLY A 301 -85.86 34.67 -1.75
C GLY A 301 -87.20 34.15 -2.29
N LYS A 302 -87.30 32.86 -2.61
CA LYS A 302 -88.56 32.21 -3.02
C LYS A 302 -89.62 32.28 -1.93
N THR A 303 -89.27 31.99 -0.69
CA THR A 303 -90.19 32.06 0.46
C THR A 303 -90.70 33.48 0.70
N GLN A 304 -89.83 34.48 0.60
CA GLN A 304 -90.20 35.88 0.73
C GLN A 304 -91.14 36.32 -0.40
N ALA A 305 -90.87 35.93 -1.65
CA ALA A 305 -91.73 36.23 -2.79
C ALA A 305 -93.12 35.59 -2.66
N LEU A 306 -93.20 34.33 -2.20
CA LEU A 306 -94.47 33.66 -1.92
C LEU A 306 -95.25 34.35 -0.78
N GLY A 307 -94.56 34.76 0.30
CA GLY A 307 -95.17 35.52 1.40
C GLY A 307 -95.72 36.88 0.96
N MET A 308 -95.02 37.58 0.07
CA MET A 308 -95.52 38.82 -0.55
C MET A 308 -96.73 38.55 -1.44
N ALA A 309 -96.70 37.51 -2.28
CA ALA A 309 -97.82 37.16 -3.17
C ALA A 309 -99.09 36.78 -2.37
N LEU A 310 -98.95 35.98 -1.31
CA LEU A 310 -100.05 35.65 -0.39
C LEU A 310 -100.65 36.90 0.25
N LYS A 311 -99.81 37.87 0.64
CA LYS A 311 -100.26 39.15 1.23
C LYS A 311 -100.95 40.11 0.24
N VAL A 312 -100.88 39.84 -1.07
CA VAL A 312 -101.62 40.60 -2.11
C VAL A 312 -102.98 39.97 -2.43
N VAL A 313 -103.17 38.68 -2.11
CA VAL A 313 -104.40 37.92 -2.37
C VAL A 313 -105.37 37.94 -1.18
N LEU A 314 -104.88 38.24 0.03
CA LEU A 314 -105.63 38.38 1.28
C LEU A 314 -105.88 39.85 1.65
#